data_AF-A0A939RY51-F1
#
_entry.id   AF-A0A939RY51-F1
#
_cell.length_a   1.000
_cell.length_b   1.000
_cell.length_c   1.000
_cell.angle_alpha   90.00
_cell.angle_beta   90.00
_cell.angle_gamma   90.00
#
_symmetry.space_group_name_H-M   'P 1'
#
loop_
_entity.id
_entity.type
_entity.pdbx_description
1 polymer ?
#
loop_
_entity_poly.entity_id
_entity_poly.type
_entity_poly.pdbx_seq_one_letter_code
_entity_poly.pdbx_strand_id
1 'polypeptide(L)'
;MSTPAIGAFETPEPAGPIGDEITISASALKTIGDQMQRFLLEYRFAMQEIETKLAILREEFLHMHEYNPIEHVSSRVKTVDSLVEKIERRGVGTDFDVIRREIQDIAGVRVTCAFIRDVYRLFDLLTQQDDITVLEVEDYIESPKPNGYKSLHTIISVPVYLSTGRVDVPVEVQFRTIAMDFWASLEHKIYYKYARQVPESLISELKHAADTAAELDTRMQRLHVQVHGEQPLTAPLSLRAVQEQVHRA
;
A
#
# COMPACT_ATOMS: atom_id res chain seq x y z
N MET A 1 73.94 -41.15 24.20
CA MET A 1 72.54 -40.80 24.51
C MET A 1 72.50 -39.29 24.66
N SER A 2 72.06 -38.59 23.61
CA SER A 2 71.88 -37.13 23.62
C SER A 2 70.62 -36.81 22.81
N THR A 3 69.71 -36.12 23.48
CA THR A 3 68.32 -35.81 23.14
C THR A 3 68.20 -34.90 21.90
N PRO A 4 67.15 -35.03 21.06
CA PRO A 4 66.85 -34.04 20.03
C PRO A 4 66.11 -32.82 20.62
N ALA A 5 66.42 -31.64 20.11
CA ALA A 5 65.76 -30.38 20.44
C ALA A 5 64.33 -30.36 19.89
N ILE A 6 63.36 -30.08 20.75
CA ILE A 6 61.94 -29.94 20.42
C ILE A 6 61.72 -28.46 20.06
N GLY A 7 61.20 -28.22 18.85
CA GLY A 7 60.96 -26.88 18.31
C GLY A 7 60.01 -26.05 19.17
N ALA A 8 60.30 -24.76 19.27
CA ALA A 8 59.45 -23.78 19.93
C ALA A 8 58.08 -23.71 19.22
N PHE A 9 57.02 -23.90 19.98
CA PHE A 9 55.66 -23.57 19.55
C PHE A 9 55.54 -22.04 19.45
N GLU A 10 55.37 -21.51 18.24
CA GLU A 10 54.89 -20.14 18.04
C GLU A 10 53.45 -20.06 18.56
N THR A 11 53.23 -19.22 19.56
CA THR A 11 51.89 -18.80 19.97
C THR A 11 51.29 -17.93 18.87
N PRO A 12 50.06 -18.18 18.40
CA PRO A 12 49.42 -17.29 17.43
C PRO A 12 49.20 -15.93 18.08
N GLU A 13 49.56 -14.86 17.35
CA GLU A 13 49.28 -13.48 17.74
C GLU A 13 47.78 -13.29 18.02
N PRO A 14 47.39 -12.48 19.02
CA PRO A 14 45.99 -12.17 19.25
C PRO A 14 45.44 -11.45 18.02
N ALA A 15 44.37 -12.02 17.45
CA ALA A 15 43.59 -11.39 16.40
C ALA A 15 43.25 -9.95 16.80
N GLY A 16 43.58 -8.99 15.93
CA GLY A 16 43.26 -7.58 16.12
C GLY A 16 41.76 -7.36 16.37
N PRO A 17 41.39 -6.22 17.00
CA PRO A 17 40.04 -5.99 17.49
C PRO A 17 39.00 -6.20 16.39
N ILE A 18 38.09 -7.14 16.69
CA ILE A 18 36.91 -7.47 15.91
C ILE A 18 35.94 -6.30 16.05
N GLY A 19 35.70 -5.59 14.94
CA GLY A 19 34.54 -4.74 14.69
C GLY A 19 34.43 -3.49 15.56
N ASP A 20 34.33 -2.32 14.92
CA ASP A 20 33.92 -1.09 15.59
C ASP A 20 32.55 -1.31 16.27
N GLU A 21 32.56 -1.41 17.60
CA GLU A 21 31.34 -1.30 18.40
C GLU A 21 30.78 0.11 18.21
N ILE A 22 29.74 0.24 17.37
CA ILE A 22 28.98 1.47 17.25
C ILE A 22 28.28 1.72 18.58
N THR A 23 28.92 2.49 19.46
CA THR A 23 28.35 2.88 20.75
C THR A 23 27.33 3.99 20.53
N ILE A 24 26.05 3.62 20.33
CA ILE A 24 24.96 4.58 20.26
C ILE A 24 24.51 4.92 21.69
N SER A 25 24.49 6.20 22.03
CA SER A 25 23.99 6.62 23.35
C SER A 25 22.49 6.36 23.48
N ALA A 26 22.04 6.02 24.70
CA ALA A 26 20.62 5.82 24.98
C ALA A 26 19.77 7.07 24.65
N SER A 27 20.35 8.27 24.77
CA SER A 27 19.69 9.51 24.38
C SER A 27 19.52 9.62 22.87
N ALA A 28 20.53 9.26 22.07
CA ALA A 28 20.43 9.25 20.62
C ALA A 28 19.38 8.24 20.13
N LEU A 29 19.35 7.03 20.70
CA LEU A 29 18.31 6.02 20.41
C LEU A 29 16.90 6.56 20.72
N LYS A 30 16.74 7.21 21.87
CA LYS A 30 15.46 7.82 22.24
C LYS A 30 15.06 8.93 21.27
N THR A 31 15.98 9.79 20.86
CA THR A 31 15.71 10.85 19.88
C THR A 31 15.27 10.29 18.53
N ILE A 32 15.95 9.26 18.03
CA ILE A 32 15.56 8.59 16.77
C ILE A 32 14.17 7.96 16.89
N GLY A 33 13.89 7.28 18.01
CA GLY A 33 12.57 6.72 18.29
C GLY A 33 11.47 7.79 18.32
N ASP A 34 11.71 8.92 19.00
CA ASP A 34 10.77 10.04 19.07
C ASP A 34 10.52 10.65 17.68
N GLN A 35 11.55 10.76 16.84
CA GLN A 35 11.42 11.25 15.45
C GLN A 35 10.64 10.28 14.56
N MET A 36 10.95 8.99 14.61
CA MET A 36 10.25 7.95 13.86
C MET A 36 8.77 7.90 14.24
N GLN A 37 8.46 8.03 15.54
CA GLN A 37 7.08 8.08 16.02
C GLN A 37 6.33 9.28 15.47
N ARG A 38 6.95 10.47 15.44
CA ARG A 38 6.34 11.68 14.85
C ARG A 38 6.09 11.51 13.36
N PHE A 39 7.07 10.98 12.64
CA PHE A 39 6.95 10.68 11.21
C PHE A 39 5.76 9.74 10.94
N LEU A 40 5.64 8.62 11.65
CA LEU A 40 4.50 7.70 11.48
C LEU A 40 3.16 8.28 11.95
N LEU A 41 3.17 9.26 12.86
CA LEU A 41 1.95 9.98 13.26
C LEU A 41 1.37 10.79 12.10
N GLU A 42 2.21 11.44 11.29
CA GLU A 42 1.79 12.17 10.08
C GLU A 42 0.96 11.26 9.15
N TYR A 43 1.44 10.04 8.89
CA TYR A 43 0.74 9.04 8.08
C TYR A 43 -0.55 8.53 8.72
N ARG A 44 -0.59 8.40 10.04
CA ARG A 44 -1.82 8.03 10.75
C ARG A 44 -2.88 9.12 10.59
N PHE A 45 -2.50 10.39 10.71
CA PHE A 45 -3.44 11.50 10.54
C PHE A 45 -3.92 11.63 9.10
N ALA A 46 -3.01 11.52 8.12
CA ALA A 46 -3.38 11.50 6.70
C ALA A 46 -4.37 10.36 6.38
N MET A 47 -4.15 9.18 6.97
CA MET A 47 -5.06 8.04 6.83
C MET A 47 -6.44 8.34 7.43
N GLN A 48 -6.52 8.98 8.60
CA GLN A 48 -7.79 9.36 9.24
C GLN A 48 -8.58 10.37 8.39
N GLU A 49 -7.90 11.36 7.79
CA GLU A 49 -8.54 12.30 6.85
C GLU A 49 -9.22 11.57 5.69
N ILE A 50 -8.53 10.59 5.09
CA ILE A 50 -9.10 9.76 4.01
C ILE A 50 -10.25 8.88 4.51
N GLU A 51 -10.13 8.26 5.68
CA GLU A 51 -11.22 7.49 6.28
C GLU A 51 -12.47 8.33 6.50
N THR A 52 -12.32 9.56 6.99
CA THR A 52 -13.43 10.50 7.18
C THR A 52 -14.07 10.88 5.85
N LYS A 53 -13.27 11.22 4.83
CA LYS A 53 -13.79 11.54 3.48
C LYS A 53 -14.59 10.38 2.89
N LEU A 54 -14.08 9.15 3.01
CA LEU A 54 -14.77 7.94 2.54
C LEU A 54 -16.03 7.62 3.36
N ALA A 55 -15.99 7.84 4.68
CA ALA A 55 -17.15 7.65 5.55
C ALA A 55 -18.28 8.62 5.19
N ILE A 56 -17.96 9.89 4.91
CA ILE A 56 -18.92 10.89 4.44
C ILE A 56 -19.56 10.46 3.13
N LEU A 57 -18.76 10.05 2.13
CA LEU A 57 -19.28 9.53 0.86
C LEU A 57 -20.21 8.34 1.09
N ARG A 58 -19.81 7.37 1.93
CA ARG A 58 -20.64 6.21 2.27
C ARG A 58 -21.98 6.63 2.89
N GLU A 59 -21.96 7.55 3.85
CA GLU A 59 -23.17 8.04 4.52
C GLU A 59 -24.07 8.82 3.57
N GLU A 60 -23.52 9.68 2.72
CA GLU A 60 -24.25 10.38 1.67
C GLU A 60 -24.96 9.39 0.74
N PHE A 61 -24.25 8.35 0.28
CA PHE A 61 -24.82 7.30 -0.56
C PHE A 61 -25.98 6.56 0.10
N LEU A 62 -25.86 6.24 1.39
CA LEU A 62 -26.93 5.56 2.13
C LEU A 62 -28.20 6.40 2.28
N HIS A 63 -28.08 7.73 2.34
CA HIS A 63 -29.23 8.61 2.58
C HIS A 63 -29.83 9.20 1.29
N MET A 64 -29.02 9.38 0.25
CA MET A 64 -29.42 10.09 -0.98
C MET A 64 -29.62 9.15 -2.17
N HIS A 65 -29.16 7.90 -2.10
CA HIS A 65 -29.19 6.97 -3.21
C HIS A 65 -29.81 5.62 -2.81
N GLU A 66 -30.31 4.90 -3.81
CA GLU A 66 -30.95 3.59 -3.59
C GLU A 66 -29.96 2.47 -3.24
N TYR A 67 -28.65 2.70 -3.38
CA TYR A 67 -27.61 1.73 -3.04
C TYR A 67 -26.33 2.42 -2.56
N ASN A 68 -25.58 1.72 -1.71
CA ASN A 68 -24.27 2.16 -1.21
C ASN A 68 -23.14 1.47 -2.01
N PRO A 69 -22.24 2.21 -2.67
CA PRO A 69 -21.13 1.65 -3.42
C PRO A 69 -20.01 1.07 -2.52
N ILE A 70 -19.91 1.50 -1.26
CA ILE A 70 -18.86 1.09 -0.32
C ILE A 70 -19.37 -0.01 0.62
N GLU A 71 -18.76 -1.19 0.53
CA GLU A 71 -19.06 -2.33 1.41
C GLU A 71 -18.21 -2.28 2.68
N HIS A 72 -16.91 -2.04 2.52
CA HIS A 72 -15.97 -2.00 3.64
C HIS A 72 -14.78 -1.11 3.33
N VAL A 73 -14.29 -0.42 4.36
CA VAL A 73 -13.03 0.33 4.33
C VAL A 73 -12.13 -0.24 5.40
N SER A 74 -10.89 -0.57 5.03
CA SER A 74 -9.84 -0.95 5.96
C SER A 74 -8.61 -0.09 5.73
N SER A 75 -7.88 0.20 6.79
CA SER A 75 -6.71 1.06 6.72
C SER A 75 -5.59 0.50 7.57
N ARG A 76 -4.36 0.91 7.24
CA ARG A 76 -3.18 0.56 8.03
C ARG A 76 -2.06 1.57 7.79
N VAL A 77 -1.23 1.73 8.81
CA VAL A 77 0.11 2.29 8.68
C VAL A 77 1.11 1.15 8.81
N LYS A 78 2.16 1.13 7.99
CA LYS A 78 3.25 0.16 8.11
C LYS A 78 3.87 0.22 9.51
N THR A 79 4.22 -0.95 10.05
CA THR A 79 5.03 -1.01 11.26
C THR A 79 6.44 -0.50 10.97
N VAL A 80 7.16 -0.07 12.01
CA VAL A 80 8.56 0.38 11.89
C VAL A 80 9.40 -0.70 11.22
N ASP A 81 9.30 -1.96 11.67
CA ASP A 81 10.07 -3.07 11.13
C ASP A 81 9.82 -3.26 9.62
N SER A 82 8.55 -3.29 9.19
CA SER A 82 8.21 -3.43 7.77
C SER A 82 8.61 -2.21 6.93
N LEU A 83 8.66 -1.02 7.53
CA LEU A 83 9.17 0.18 6.87
C LEU A 83 10.69 0.10 6.68
N VAL A 84 11.43 -0.26 7.73
CA VAL A 84 12.89 -0.44 7.69
C VAL A 84 13.29 -1.50 6.67
N GLU A 85 12.65 -2.68 6.68
CA GLU A 85 12.87 -3.72 5.66
C GLU A 85 12.63 -3.19 4.24
N LYS A 86 11.63 -2.32 4.05
CA LYS A 86 11.32 -1.74 2.75
C LYS A 86 12.34 -0.69 2.32
N ILE A 87 12.84 0.13 3.26
CA ILE A 87 13.91 1.11 3.04
C ILE A 87 15.18 0.37 2.60
N GLU A 88 15.59 -0.65 3.34
CA GLU A 88 16.78 -1.45 3.04
C GLU A 88 16.65 -2.15 1.68
N ARG A 89 15.53 -2.81 1.43
CA ARG A 89 15.28 -3.51 0.15
C ARG A 89 15.30 -2.57 -1.05
N ARG A 90 14.88 -1.31 -0.89
CA ARG A 90 14.89 -0.29 -1.96
C ARG A 90 16.19 0.53 -2.00
N GLY A 91 17.10 0.36 -1.03
CA GLY A 91 18.32 1.15 -0.95
C GLY A 91 18.06 2.64 -0.73
N VAL A 92 16.98 2.99 -0.03
CA VAL A 92 16.58 4.38 0.24
C VAL A 92 17.38 4.93 1.41
N GLY A 93 17.74 6.22 1.37
CA GLY A 93 18.41 6.89 2.48
C GLY A 93 17.57 6.92 3.77
N THR A 94 18.22 7.16 4.90
CA THR A 94 17.55 7.20 6.23
C THR A 94 16.90 8.54 6.56
N ASP A 95 16.96 9.51 5.66
CA ASP A 95 16.33 10.83 5.80
C ASP A 95 14.82 10.71 5.57
N PHE A 96 14.01 11.29 6.47
CA PHE A 96 12.55 11.17 6.43
C PHE A 96 11.92 11.82 5.19
N ASP A 97 12.51 12.89 4.64
CA ASP A 97 11.99 13.52 3.42
C ASP A 97 12.28 12.65 2.20
N VAL A 98 13.43 11.98 2.19
CA VAL A 98 13.75 10.97 1.16
C VAL A 98 12.82 9.76 1.29
N ILE A 99 12.60 9.25 2.51
CA ILE A 99 11.68 8.12 2.75
C ILE A 99 10.26 8.48 2.29
N ARG A 100 9.76 9.67 2.61
CA ARG A 100 8.43 10.15 2.21
C ARG A 100 8.27 10.16 0.68
N ARG A 101 9.30 10.59 -0.05
CA ARG A 101 9.28 10.64 -1.51
C ARG A 101 9.34 9.25 -2.15
N GLU A 102 10.20 8.37 -1.64
CA GLU A 102 10.52 7.08 -2.27
C GLU A 102 9.64 5.90 -1.81
N ILE A 103 8.97 6.04 -0.65
CA ILE A 103 8.10 5.02 -0.05
C ILE A 103 6.72 5.60 0.21
N GLN A 104 5.88 5.55 -0.82
CA GLN A 104 4.59 6.24 -0.83
C GLN A 104 3.41 5.41 -0.25
N ASP A 105 3.63 4.15 0.09
CA ASP A 105 2.62 3.23 0.64
C ASP A 105 2.74 3.05 2.17
N ILE A 106 3.31 4.02 2.89
CA ILE A 106 3.47 3.95 4.36
C ILE A 106 2.10 3.93 5.03
N ALA A 107 1.19 4.81 4.62
CA ALA A 107 -0.23 4.71 4.89
C ALA A 107 -0.92 4.03 3.70
N GLY A 108 -1.80 3.08 3.99
CA GLY A 108 -2.59 2.37 2.99
C GLY A 108 -4.05 2.26 3.40
N VAL A 109 -4.95 2.68 2.52
CA VAL A 109 -6.41 2.52 2.66
C VAL A 109 -6.89 1.56 1.57
N ARG A 110 -7.77 0.64 1.93
CA ARG A 110 -8.43 -0.27 0.99
C ARG A 110 -9.93 -0.04 1.06
N VAL A 111 -10.51 0.20 -0.11
CA VAL A 111 -11.94 0.43 -0.29
C VAL A 111 -12.51 -0.73 -1.10
N THR A 112 -13.31 -1.55 -0.43
CA THR A 112 -14.03 -2.66 -1.05
C THR A 112 -15.41 -2.17 -1.47
N CYS A 113 -15.70 -2.33 -2.75
CA CYS A 113 -16.89 -1.83 -3.43
C CYS A 113 -17.76 -3.00 -3.89
N ALA A 114 -19.05 -2.73 -4.13
CA ALA A 114 -19.98 -3.75 -4.62
C ALA A 114 -19.65 -4.17 -6.06
N PHE A 115 -19.40 -3.20 -6.96
CA PHE A 115 -19.17 -3.46 -8.38
C PHE A 115 -17.94 -2.72 -8.94
N ILE A 116 -17.48 -3.15 -10.12
CA ILE A 116 -16.34 -2.53 -10.81
C ILE A 116 -16.64 -1.06 -11.16
N ARG A 117 -17.87 -0.74 -11.57
CA ARG A 117 -18.26 0.65 -11.80
C ARG A 117 -18.13 1.54 -10.55
N ASP A 118 -18.35 0.96 -9.37
CA ASP A 118 -18.30 1.69 -8.10
C ASP A 118 -16.86 1.98 -7.69
N VAL A 119 -15.93 1.09 -8.06
CA VAL A 119 -14.48 1.33 -7.91
C VAL A 119 -14.08 2.62 -8.62
N TYR A 120 -14.44 2.77 -9.90
CA TYR A 120 -14.10 3.98 -10.66
C TYR A 120 -14.84 5.21 -10.14
N ARG A 121 -16.12 5.08 -9.82
CA ARG A 121 -16.92 6.18 -9.26
C ARG A 121 -16.34 6.72 -7.96
N LEU A 122 -15.94 5.85 -7.04
CA LEU A 122 -15.36 6.26 -5.75
C LEU A 122 -13.97 6.84 -5.89
N PHE A 123 -13.17 6.30 -6.82
CA PHE A 123 -11.90 6.92 -7.21
C PHE A 123 -12.11 8.36 -7.67
N ASP A 124 -13.06 8.61 -8.57
CA ASP A 124 -13.35 9.95 -9.07
C ASP A 124 -13.83 10.89 -7.95
N LEU A 125 -14.79 10.44 -7.14
CA LEU A 125 -15.34 11.26 -6.05
C LEU A 125 -14.31 11.61 -4.98
N LEU A 126 -13.36 10.71 -4.70
CA LEU A 126 -12.27 10.99 -3.76
C LEU A 126 -11.25 11.95 -4.36
N THR A 127 -10.86 11.74 -5.63
CA THR A 127 -9.78 12.49 -6.28
C THR A 127 -10.19 13.84 -6.83
N GLN A 128 -11.49 14.11 -6.99
CA GLN A 128 -12.03 15.42 -7.36
C GLN A 128 -12.16 16.39 -6.17
N GLN A 129 -11.87 15.96 -4.95
CA GLN A 129 -11.88 16.86 -3.79
C GLN A 129 -10.72 17.87 -3.89
N ASP A 130 -11.00 19.14 -3.63
CA ASP A 130 -10.07 20.26 -3.86
C ASP A 130 -8.73 20.15 -3.09
N ASP A 131 -8.71 19.38 -2.00
CA ASP A 131 -7.55 19.19 -1.13
C ASP A 131 -6.79 17.88 -1.39
N ILE A 132 -7.19 17.09 -2.38
CA ILE A 132 -6.55 15.83 -2.76
C ILE A 132 -5.74 16.04 -4.04
N THR A 133 -4.45 15.68 -4.01
CA THR A 133 -3.61 15.68 -5.22
C THR A 133 -3.27 14.24 -5.61
N VAL A 134 -3.60 13.84 -6.83
CA VAL A 134 -3.22 12.52 -7.35
C VAL A 134 -1.75 12.55 -7.76
N LEU A 135 -0.96 11.61 -7.22
CA LEU A 135 0.47 11.44 -7.52
C LEU A 135 0.71 10.27 -8.48
N GLU A 136 -0.08 9.20 -8.37
CA GLU A 136 0.07 8.01 -9.22
C GLU A 136 -1.28 7.29 -9.37
N VAL A 137 -1.49 6.64 -10.53
CA VAL A 137 -2.63 5.75 -10.80
C VAL A 137 -2.17 4.53 -11.58
N GLU A 138 -2.31 3.35 -10.98
CA GLU A 138 -2.08 2.05 -11.62
C GLU A 138 -3.40 1.26 -11.71
N ASP A 139 -3.92 1.11 -12.92
CA ASP A 139 -5.17 0.37 -13.18
C ASP A 139 -4.91 -1.09 -13.50
N TYR A 140 -4.87 -1.93 -12.46
CA TYR A 140 -4.79 -3.39 -12.63
C TYR A 140 -6.13 -4.06 -12.89
N ILE A 141 -7.23 -3.30 -12.97
CA ILE A 141 -8.52 -3.83 -13.40
C ILE A 141 -8.53 -3.90 -14.93
N GLU A 142 -8.12 -2.82 -15.60
CA GLU A 142 -7.93 -2.75 -17.05
C GLU A 142 -6.73 -3.58 -17.50
N SER A 143 -5.59 -3.49 -16.78
CA SER A 143 -4.35 -4.20 -17.09
C SER A 143 -3.88 -5.11 -15.94
N PRO A 144 -4.51 -6.29 -15.75
CA PRO A 144 -4.19 -7.20 -14.64
C PRO A 144 -2.73 -7.67 -14.66
N LYS A 145 -2.18 -7.94 -13.46
CA LYS A 145 -0.84 -8.54 -13.36
C LYS A 145 -0.84 -9.97 -13.91
N PRO A 146 0.33 -10.53 -14.30
CA PRO A 146 0.41 -11.88 -14.87
C PRO A 146 -0.18 -12.99 -13.99
N ASN A 147 -0.17 -12.83 -12.67
CA ASN A 147 -0.74 -13.75 -11.68
C ASN A 147 -2.27 -13.66 -11.55
N GLY A 148 -2.94 -12.74 -12.27
CA GLY A 148 -4.39 -12.53 -12.20
C GLY A 148 -4.82 -11.45 -11.20
N TYR A 149 -3.87 -10.79 -10.52
CA TYR A 149 -4.19 -9.73 -9.57
C TYR A 149 -4.86 -8.53 -10.25
N LYS A 150 -5.97 -8.07 -9.65
CA LYS A 150 -6.76 -6.90 -10.07
C LYS A 150 -7.06 -5.98 -8.87
N SER A 151 -6.92 -4.68 -9.10
CA SER A 151 -7.22 -3.59 -8.16
C SER A 151 -6.97 -2.27 -8.89
N LEU A 152 -7.66 -1.20 -8.54
CA LEU A 152 -7.25 0.15 -8.92
C LEU A 152 -6.41 0.73 -7.80
N HIS A 153 -5.15 1.05 -8.07
CA HIS A 153 -4.22 1.65 -7.10
C HIS A 153 -4.04 3.11 -7.42
N THR A 154 -4.14 3.96 -6.41
CA THR A 154 -3.78 5.37 -6.53
C THR A 154 -2.97 5.82 -5.35
N ILE A 155 -1.99 6.66 -5.61
CA ILE A 155 -1.23 7.36 -4.57
C ILE A 155 -1.72 8.79 -4.59
N ILE A 156 -2.20 9.26 -3.46
CA ILE A 156 -2.70 10.62 -3.28
C ILE A 156 -1.89 11.35 -2.22
N SER A 157 -1.67 12.65 -2.41
CA SER A 157 -1.12 13.55 -1.40
C SER A 157 -2.26 14.19 -0.62
N VAL A 158 -2.18 14.10 0.71
CA VAL A 158 -3.19 14.59 1.64
C VAL A 158 -2.57 15.62 2.58
N PRO A 159 -3.11 16.84 2.67
CA PRO A 159 -2.58 17.86 3.56
C PRO A 159 -2.97 17.57 5.02
N VAL A 160 -1.97 17.36 5.88
CA VAL A 160 -2.14 17.21 7.33
C VAL A 160 -1.72 18.49 8.03
N TYR A 161 -2.63 19.05 8.82
CA TYR A 161 -2.37 20.28 9.58
C TYR A 161 -1.96 19.95 11.02
N LEU A 162 -0.67 20.11 11.30
CA LEU A 162 -0.08 19.94 12.63
C LEU A 162 0.14 21.29 13.31
N SER A 163 0.48 21.27 14.60
CA SER A 163 0.88 22.47 15.34
C SER A 163 2.14 23.15 14.77
N THR A 164 2.95 22.42 14.00
CA THR A 164 4.15 22.90 13.32
C THR A 164 3.89 23.39 11.90
N GLY A 165 2.66 23.28 11.40
CA GLY A 165 2.27 23.67 10.04
C GLY A 165 1.69 22.52 9.23
N ARG A 166 1.47 22.79 7.94
CA ARG A 166 0.96 21.82 6.96
C ARG A 166 2.08 20.91 6.47
N VAL A 167 1.80 19.61 6.42
CA VAL A 167 2.64 18.59 5.79
C VAL A 167 1.79 17.81 4.80
N ASP A 168 2.24 17.72 3.55
CA ASP A 168 1.57 16.92 2.53
C ASP A 168 2.10 15.47 2.60
N VAL A 169 1.19 14.52 2.83
CA VAL A 169 1.54 13.13 3.15
C VAL A 169 0.98 12.20 2.07
N PRO A 170 1.82 11.34 1.46
CA PRO A 170 1.33 10.36 0.49
C PRO A 170 0.58 9.22 1.20
N VAL A 171 -0.57 8.86 0.63
CA VAL A 171 -1.41 7.74 1.05
C VAL A 171 -1.72 6.89 -0.18
N GLU A 172 -1.46 5.59 -0.08
CA GLU A 172 -1.91 4.63 -1.10
C GLU A 172 -3.38 4.26 -0.84
N VAL A 173 -4.26 4.47 -1.81
CA VAL A 173 -5.65 4.02 -1.78
C VAL A 173 -5.84 2.92 -2.82
N GLN A 174 -6.35 1.78 -2.39
CA GLN A 174 -6.63 0.63 -3.24
C GLN A 174 -8.14 0.42 -3.32
N PHE A 175 -8.71 0.55 -4.50
CA PHE A 175 -10.12 0.28 -4.76
C PHE A 175 -10.27 -1.11 -5.38
N ARG A 176 -11.20 -1.89 -4.85
CA ARG A 176 -11.43 -3.30 -5.22
C ARG A 176 -12.90 -3.64 -5.16
N THR A 177 -13.32 -4.68 -5.90
CA THR A 177 -14.57 -5.38 -5.61
C THR A 177 -14.38 -6.37 -4.46
N ILE A 178 -15.48 -6.92 -3.94
CA ILE A 178 -15.45 -8.02 -2.96
C ILE A 178 -14.64 -9.21 -3.50
N ALA A 179 -14.85 -9.60 -4.77
CA ALA A 179 -14.18 -10.76 -5.34
C ALA A 179 -12.66 -10.53 -5.52
N MET A 180 -12.26 -9.32 -5.95
CA MET A 180 -10.85 -8.92 -6.03
C MET A 180 -10.18 -8.96 -4.66
N ASP A 181 -10.82 -8.43 -3.62
CA ASP A 181 -10.26 -8.38 -2.28
C ASP A 181 -10.13 -9.77 -1.64
N PHE A 182 -11.14 -10.63 -1.85
CA PHE A 182 -11.09 -12.03 -1.42
C PHE A 182 -9.92 -12.77 -2.07
N TRP A 183 -9.78 -12.67 -3.39
CA TRP A 183 -8.71 -13.32 -4.14
C TRP A 183 -7.34 -12.83 -3.69
N ALA A 184 -7.14 -11.52 -3.62
CA ALA A 184 -5.85 -10.91 -3.23
C ALA A 184 -5.47 -11.26 -1.78
N SER A 185 -6.45 -11.38 -0.89
CA SER A 185 -6.23 -11.79 0.49
C SER A 185 -5.76 -13.25 0.60
N LEU A 186 -6.29 -14.14 -0.23
CA LEU A 186 -5.85 -15.54 -0.30
C LEU A 186 -4.45 -15.66 -0.92
N GLU A 187 -4.22 -14.99 -2.06
CA GLU A 187 -2.92 -14.98 -2.73
C GLU A 187 -1.82 -14.51 -1.78
N HIS A 188 -2.03 -13.40 -1.08
CA HIS A 188 -1.04 -12.86 -0.16
C HIS A 188 -0.70 -13.83 0.98
N LYS A 189 -1.71 -14.53 1.53
CA LYS A 189 -1.50 -15.56 2.58
C LYS A 189 -0.67 -16.73 2.06
N ILE A 190 -0.92 -17.17 0.83
CA ILE A 190 -0.17 -18.25 0.19
C ILE A 190 1.28 -17.80 -0.03
N TYR A 191 1.51 -16.65 -0.66
CA TYR A 191 2.87 -16.14 -0.91
C TYR A 191 3.67 -15.97 0.39
N TYR A 192 3.04 -15.50 1.46
CA TYR A 192 3.69 -15.40 2.77
C TYR A 192 4.07 -16.79 3.32
N LYS A 193 3.14 -17.75 3.32
CA LYS A 193 3.36 -19.11 3.84
C LYS A 193 4.49 -19.85 3.10
N TYR A 194 4.63 -19.63 1.80
CA TYR A 194 5.65 -20.28 0.97
C TYR A 194 6.94 -19.46 0.84
N ALA A 195 7.14 -18.41 1.65
CA ALA A 195 8.29 -17.51 1.54
C ALA A 195 8.52 -17.02 0.09
N ARG A 196 7.42 -16.77 -0.64
CA ARG A 196 7.36 -16.37 -2.06
C ARG A 196 7.85 -17.42 -3.07
N GLN A 197 8.07 -18.66 -2.66
CA GLN A 197 8.40 -19.80 -3.53
C GLN A 197 7.16 -20.67 -3.76
N VAL A 198 6.14 -20.09 -4.39
CA VAL A 198 4.86 -20.76 -4.64
C VAL A 198 5.00 -21.71 -5.84
N PRO A 199 4.53 -22.97 -5.76
CA PRO A 199 4.54 -23.89 -6.91
C PRO A 199 3.77 -23.32 -8.12
N GLU A 200 4.29 -23.54 -9.32
CA GLU A 200 3.70 -23.01 -10.56
C GLU A 200 2.26 -23.49 -10.80
N SER A 201 1.96 -24.74 -10.43
CA SER A 201 0.59 -25.28 -10.48
C SER A 201 -0.39 -24.46 -9.64
N LEU A 202 0.02 -24.03 -8.45
CA LEU A 202 -0.80 -23.23 -7.56
C LEU A 202 -0.94 -21.78 -8.06
N ILE A 203 0.10 -21.22 -8.66
CA ILE A 203 0.02 -19.91 -9.34
C ILE A 203 -1.00 -19.97 -10.49
N SER A 204 -0.97 -21.03 -11.29
CA SER A 204 -1.92 -21.24 -12.39
C SER A 204 -3.36 -21.40 -11.89
N GLU A 205 -3.55 -22.15 -10.79
CA GLU A 205 -4.88 -22.33 -10.19
C GLU A 205 -5.41 -21.02 -9.59
N LEU A 206 -4.56 -20.25 -8.91
CA LEU A 206 -4.91 -18.91 -8.42
C LEU A 206 -5.31 -18.01 -9.57
N LYS A 207 -4.55 -17.98 -10.67
CA LYS A 207 -4.91 -17.18 -11.84
C LYS A 207 -6.28 -17.56 -12.40
N HIS A 208 -6.55 -18.86 -12.57
CA HIS A 208 -7.85 -19.34 -13.05
C HIS A 208 -9.00 -18.93 -12.10
N ALA A 209 -8.76 -18.96 -10.79
CA ALA A 209 -9.73 -18.47 -9.81
C ALA A 209 -9.97 -16.95 -9.92
N ALA A 210 -8.93 -16.15 -10.20
CA ALA A 210 -9.07 -14.71 -10.46
C ALA A 210 -9.90 -14.43 -11.72
N ASP A 211 -9.66 -15.18 -12.80
CA ASP A 211 -10.41 -15.04 -14.05
C ASP A 211 -11.90 -15.38 -13.83
N THR A 212 -12.17 -16.48 -13.13
CA THR A 212 -13.54 -16.89 -12.76
C THR A 212 -14.24 -15.84 -11.89
N ALA A 213 -13.52 -15.28 -10.91
CA ALA A 213 -14.03 -14.21 -10.05
C ALA A 213 -14.38 -12.95 -10.85
N ALA A 214 -13.54 -12.58 -11.83
CA ALA A 214 -13.79 -11.43 -12.69
C ALA A 214 -15.01 -11.62 -13.60
N GLU A 215 -15.23 -12.83 -14.12
CA GLU A 215 -16.43 -13.16 -14.88
C GLU A 215 -17.69 -13.04 -14.02
N LEU A 216 -17.62 -13.51 -12.76
CA LEU A 216 -18.71 -13.39 -11.80
C LEU A 216 -19.02 -11.91 -11.50
N ASP A 217 -18.01 -11.09 -11.18
CA ASP A 217 -18.19 -9.65 -10.95
C ASP A 217 -18.88 -8.97 -12.14
N THR A 218 -18.42 -9.27 -13.35
CA THR A 218 -18.99 -8.71 -14.60
C THR A 218 -20.45 -9.15 -14.78
N ARG A 219 -20.76 -10.41 -14.49
CA ARG A 219 -22.14 -10.92 -14.55
C ARG A 219 -23.04 -10.28 -13.50
N MET A 220 -22.58 -10.15 -12.26
CA MET A 220 -23.34 -9.55 -11.17
C MET A 220 -23.60 -8.06 -11.43
N GLN A 221 -22.60 -7.31 -11.93
CA GLN A 221 -22.79 -5.93 -12.34
C GLN A 221 -23.86 -5.78 -13.43
N ARG A 222 -23.86 -6.65 -14.45
CA ARG A 222 -24.89 -6.64 -15.50
C ARG A 222 -26.30 -6.90 -14.94
N LEU A 223 -26.43 -7.88 -14.04
CA LEU A 223 -27.71 -8.17 -13.39
C LEU A 223 -28.20 -6.99 -12.56
N HIS A 224 -27.31 -6.34 -11.82
CA HIS A 224 -27.64 -5.17 -11.03
C HIS A 224 -28.14 -4.01 -11.91
N VAL A 225 -27.47 -3.73 -13.05
CA VAL A 225 -27.95 -2.74 -14.04
C VAL A 225 -29.31 -3.11 -14.62
N GLN A 226 -29.59 -4.39 -14.87
CA GLN A 226 -30.89 -4.83 -15.38
C GLN A 226 -32.03 -4.62 -14.37
N VAL A 227 -31.76 -4.78 -13.07
CA VAL A 227 -32.76 -4.63 -12.00
C VAL A 227 -33.01 -3.16 -11.66
N HIS A 228 -31.96 -2.34 -11.61
CA HIS A 228 -32.03 -0.95 -11.12
C HIS A 228 -31.95 0.12 -12.22
N GLY A 229 -31.78 -0.29 -13.49
CA GLY A 229 -31.54 0.61 -14.61
C GLY A 229 -30.09 1.12 -14.68
N GLU A 230 -29.76 1.84 -15.76
CA GLU A 230 -28.52 2.63 -15.81
C GLU A 230 -28.67 3.84 -14.90
N GLN A 231 -28.01 3.81 -13.73
CA GLN A 231 -27.73 5.05 -13.04
C GLN A 231 -26.67 5.80 -13.85
N PRO A 232 -26.87 7.10 -14.16
CA PRO A 232 -25.85 7.86 -14.86
C PRO A 232 -24.55 7.80 -14.06
N LEU A 233 -23.47 7.42 -14.72
CA LEU A 233 -22.14 7.81 -14.26
C LEU A 233 -22.17 9.35 -14.23
N THR A 234 -22.21 9.97 -13.06
CA THR A 234 -21.78 11.37 -12.93
C THR A 234 -20.38 11.41 -13.52
N ALA A 235 -20.25 12.04 -14.68
CA ALA A 235 -19.22 11.71 -15.67
C ALA A 235 -17.81 11.63 -15.04
N PRO A 236 -17.07 10.53 -15.26
CA PRO A 236 -15.70 10.42 -14.78
C PRO A 236 -14.81 11.41 -15.53
N LEU A 237 -13.80 11.97 -14.86
CA LEU A 237 -12.58 12.28 -15.58
C LEU A 237 -12.09 10.95 -16.14
N SER A 238 -11.79 10.85 -17.44
CA SER A 238 -11.23 9.59 -17.93
C SER A 238 -9.95 9.30 -17.14
N LEU A 239 -9.74 8.07 -16.67
CA LEU A 239 -8.50 7.72 -15.98
C LEU A 239 -7.25 8.12 -16.79
N ARG A 240 -7.39 8.10 -18.12
CA ARG A 240 -6.39 8.65 -19.07
C ARG A 240 -6.12 10.14 -18.85
N ALA A 241 -7.16 10.97 -18.67
CA ALA A 241 -6.99 12.39 -18.36
C ALA A 241 -6.31 12.62 -17.00
N VAL A 242 -6.61 11.79 -15.99
CA VAL A 242 -5.93 11.83 -14.68
C VAL A 242 -4.46 11.43 -14.83
N GLN A 243 -4.16 10.36 -15.56
CA GLN A 243 -2.78 9.93 -15.83
C GLN A 243 -1.99 10.98 -16.62
N GLU A 244 -2.60 11.65 -17.59
CA GLU A 244 -1.98 12.76 -18.32
C GLU A 244 -1.73 13.99 -17.45
N GLN A 245 -2.60 14.29 -16.47
CA GLN A 245 -2.38 15.36 -15.50
C GLN A 245 -1.23 15.04 -14.56
N VAL A 246 -1.16 13.80 -14.04
CA VAL A 246 -0.05 13.33 -13.21
C VAL A 246 1.29 13.45 -13.93
N HIS A 247 1.35 13.14 -15.23
CA HIS A 247 2.60 13.22 -16.01
C HIS A 247 3.01 14.66 -16.40
N ARG A 248 2.16 15.67 -16.16
CA ARG A 248 2.42 17.08 -16.50
C ARG A 248 2.77 17.96 -15.29
N ALA A 249 2.52 17.49 -14.06
CA ALA A 249 2.85 18.17 -12.81
C ALA A 249 4.26 17.81 -12.34
#